data_AF-A0A3B9S128-F1
#
_entry.id   AF-A0A3B9S128-F1
#
_cell.length_a   1.000
_cell.length_b   1.000
_cell.length_c   1.000
_cell.angle_alpha   90.00
_cell.angle_beta   90.00
_cell.angle_gamma   90.00
#
_symmetry.space_group_name_H-M   'P 1'
#
loop_
_entity.id
_entity.type
_entity.pdbx_description
1 polymer ?
#
loop_
_entity_poly.entity_id
_entity_poly.type
_entity_poly.pdbx_seq_one_letter_code
_entity_poly.pdbx_strand_id
1 'polypeptide(L)'
;TGSAAIEAFRGLDAVDVFILYPDGRVSDVQRRQMTTPSENNVHAIAINGHFDDCQARLKDMFNDFEFRDGVNLAGVNSINWARVLAQVVYYFSSAVKLGAPNKKIS
;
A
#
# COMPACT_ATOMS: atom_id res chain seq x y z
N THR A 1 -0.85 0.58 -5.79
CA THR A 1 -0.75 0.56 -4.31
C THR A 1 0.57 0.00 -3.85
N GLY A 2 0.99 -1.20 -4.30
CA GLY A 2 2.25 -1.81 -3.85
C GLY A 2 3.48 -0.93 -4.04
N SER A 3 3.73 -0.41 -5.25
CA SER A 3 4.86 0.49 -5.51
C SER A 3 4.88 1.75 -4.63
N ALA A 4 3.71 2.33 -4.35
CA ALA A 4 3.60 3.54 -3.51
C ALA A 4 3.88 3.24 -2.03
N ALA A 5 3.49 2.04 -1.55
CA ALA A 5 3.80 1.61 -0.20
C ALA A 5 5.31 1.36 -0.04
N ILE A 6 5.94 0.66 -1.00
CA ILE A 6 7.40 0.49 -1.02
C ILE A 6 8.11 1.84 -0.95
N GLU A 7 7.73 2.80 -1.79
CA GLU A 7 8.42 4.08 -1.81
C GLU A 7 8.22 4.88 -0.52
N ALA A 8 7.08 4.71 0.16
CA ALA A 8 6.81 5.38 1.43
C ALA A 8 7.60 4.82 2.62
N PHE A 9 8.00 3.54 2.56
CA PHE A 9 8.56 2.82 3.72
C PHE A 9 9.96 2.23 3.48
N ARG A 10 10.48 2.22 2.24
CA ARG A 10 11.84 1.74 1.93
C ARG A 10 12.89 2.51 2.74
N GLY A 11 13.84 1.78 3.32
CA GLY A 11 14.96 2.36 4.08
C GLY A 11 14.60 2.89 5.47
N LEU A 12 13.37 2.65 5.96
CA LEU A 12 13.01 2.95 7.35
C LEU A 12 13.39 1.76 8.25
N ASP A 13 14.25 2.00 9.23
CA ASP A 13 14.75 0.96 10.15
C ASP A 13 13.65 0.33 11.03
N ALA A 14 12.52 1.02 11.21
CA ALA A 14 11.44 0.59 12.09
C ALA A 14 10.36 -0.27 11.39
N VAL A 15 10.49 -0.52 10.08
CA VAL A 15 9.42 -1.15 9.28
C VAL A 15 10.00 -2.08 8.23
N ASP A 16 9.51 -3.33 8.20
CA ASP A 16 9.69 -4.25 7.08
C ASP A 16 8.43 -4.26 6.20
N VAL A 17 8.62 -4.20 4.88
CA VAL A 17 7.55 -4.08 3.89
C VAL A 17 7.46 -5.37 3.08
N PHE A 18 6.38 -6.11 3.30
CA PHE A 18 6.08 -7.33 2.55
C PHE A 18 4.96 -7.07 1.53
N ILE A 19 5.24 -7.24 0.25
CA ILE A 19 4.28 -7.04 -0.84
C ILE A 19 3.98 -8.36 -1.53
N LEU A 20 2.73 -8.82 -1.39
CA LEU A 20 2.21 -9.97 -2.12
C LEU A 20 1.64 -9.49 -3.46
N TYR A 21 2.07 -10.12 -4.55
CA TYR A 21 1.53 -9.86 -5.88
C TYR A 21 1.38 -11.17 -6.68
N PRO A 22 0.38 -11.28 -7.56
CA PRO A 22 0.19 -12.49 -8.34
C PRO A 22 1.24 -12.61 -9.44
N ASP A 23 1.92 -13.76 -9.48
CA ASP A 23 2.97 -14.01 -10.46
C ASP A 23 2.43 -14.01 -11.90
N GLY A 24 3.17 -13.39 -12.82
CA GLY A 24 2.78 -13.26 -14.22
C GLY A 24 1.49 -12.45 -14.50
N ARG A 25 0.88 -11.83 -13.47
CA ARG A 25 -0.41 -11.12 -13.60
C ARG A 25 -0.37 -9.64 -13.23
N VAL A 26 0.84 -9.10 -13.05
CA VAL A 26 1.10 -7.66 -12.91
C VAL A 26 1.88 -7.17 -14.12
N SER A 27 1.74 -5.89 -14.48
CA SER A 27 2.52 -5.35 -15.60
C SER A 27 4.02 -5.37 -15.27
N ASP A 28 4.88 -5.48 -16.28
CA ASP A 28 6.32 -5.50 -16.06
C ASP A 28 6.84 -4.25 -15.35
N VAL A 29 6.24 -3.08 -15.66
CA VAL A 29 6.58 -1.83 -14.99
C VAL A 29 6.25 -1.90 -13.50
N GLN A 30 5.05 -2.38 -13.16
CA GLN A 30 4.64 -2.54 -11.76
C GLN A 30 5.50 -3.57 -11.03
N ARG A 31 5.78 -4.71 -11.68
CA ARG A 31 6.64 -5.76 -11.12
C ARG A 31 8.01 -5.22 -10.78
N ARG A 32 8.66 -4.53 -11.73
CA ARG A 32 9.99 -3.94 -11.53
C ARG A 32 9.99 -2.94 -10.39
N GLN A 33 9.00 -2.04 -10.33
CA GLN A 33 8.85 -1.10 -9.22
C GLN A 33 8.78 -1.79 -7.84
N MET A 34 8.24 -3.01 -7.78
CA MET A 34 8.16 -3.77 -6.54
C MET A 34 9.41 -4.60 -6.24
N THR A 35 10.10 -5.14 -7.26
CA THR A 35 11.17 -6.12 -7.09
C THR A 35 12.60 -5.57 -7.22
N THR A 36 12.77 -4.33 -7.72
CA THR A 36 14.09 -3.70 -7.87
C THR A 36 14.53 -2.73 -6.76
N PRO A 37 13.73 -2.36 -5.74
CA PRO A 37 14.27 -1.66 -4.57
C PRO A 37 15.45 -2.44 -3.97
N SER A 38 16.51 -1.71 -3.58
CA SER A 38 17.74 -2.29 -3.04
C SER A 38 17.76 -2.37 -1.52
N GLU A 39 16.80 -1.75 -0.85
CA GLU A 39 16.71 -1.69 0.59
C GLU A 39 16.30 -3.05 1.16
N ASN A 40 17.04 -3.48 2.20
CA ASN A 40 16.88 -4.81 2.78
C ASN A 40 15.52 -5.02 3.47
N ASN A 41 14.83 -3.92 3.83
CA ASN A 41 13.52 -3.94 4.48
C ASN A 41 12.35 -4.08 3.47
N VAL A 42 12.64 -4.29 2.18
CA VAL A 42 11.63 -4.46 1.14
C VAL A 42 11.62 -5.90 0.62
N HIS A 43 10.47 -6.55 0.72
CA HIS A 43 10.28 -7.94 0.37
C HIS A 43 9.11 -8.10 -0.59
N ALA A 44 9.41 -8.38 -1.86
CA ALA A 44 8.42 -8.66 -2.87
C ALA A 44 8.19 -10.18 -2.99
N ILE A 45 6.97 -10.65 -2.74
CA ILE A 45 6.60 -12.06 -2.72
C ILE A 45 5.64 -12.34 -3.88
N ALA A 46 6.13 -13.09 -4.87
CA ALA A 46 5.31 -13.57 -5.98
C ALA A 46 4.43 -14.74 -5.51
N ILE A 47 3.11 -14.61 -5.71
CA ILE A 47 2.12 -15.62 -5.35
C ILE A 47 1.64 -16.32 -6.62
N ASN A 48 1.75 -17.64 -6.64
CA ASN A 48 1.16 -18.47 -7.69
C ASN A 48 -0.36 -18.47 -7.54
N GLY A 49 -1.05 -17.58 -8.25
CA GLY A 49 -2.49 -17.39 -8.13
C GLY A 49 -2.98 -16.08 -8.73
N HIS A 50 -4.08 -15.57 -8.20
CA HIS A 50 -4.73 -14.32 -8.55
C HIS A 50 -4.56 -13.27 -7.45
N PHE A 51 -5.01 -12.03 -7.75
CA PHE A 51 -4.98 -10.96 -6.77
C PHE A 51 -5.83 -11.28 -5.52
N ASP A 52 -6.98 -11.93 -5.71
CA ASP A 52 -7.85 -12.34 -4.61
C ASP A 52 -7.17 -13.36 -3.69
N ASP A 53 -6.31 -14.23 -4.22
CA ASP A 53 -5.51 -15.16 -3.41
C ASP A 53 -4.50 -14.41 -2.54
N CYS A 54 -3.86 -13.36 -3.08
CA CYS A 54 -2.98 -12.49 -2.31
C CYS A 54 -3.74 -11.81 -1.15
N GLN A 55 -4.97 -11.35 -1.42
CA GLN A 55 -5.82 -10.74 -0.38
C GLN A 55 -6.30 -11.76 0.65
N ALA A 56 -6.64 -12.98 0.23
CA ALA A 56 -7.04 -14.07 1.11
C ALA A 56 -5.89 -14.42 2.06
N ARG A 57 -4.67 -14.59 1.57
CA ARG A 57 -3.48 -14.82 2.40
C ARG A 57 -3.23 -13.71 3.41
N LEU A 58 -3.41 -12.46 2.98
CA LEU A 58 -3.30 -11.33 3.88
C LEU A 58 -4.36 -11.39 4.99
N LYS A 59 -5.61 -11.72 4.66
CA LYS A 59 -6.67 -11.91 5.65
C LYS A 59 -6.37 -13.07 6.60
N ASP A 60 -5.85 -14.19 6.09
CA ASP A 60 -5.45 -15.34 6.91
C ASP A 60 -4.40 -14.90 7.95
N MET A 61 -3.37 -14.15 7.54
CA MET A 61 -2.35 -13.60 8.45
C MET A 61 -2.91 -12.61 9.48
N PHE A 62 -3.95 -11.84 9.13
CA PHE A 62 -4.61 -10.94 10.09
C PHE A 62 -5.52 -11.68 11.09
N ASN A 63 -6.03 -12.85 10.71
CA ASN A 63 -6.87 -13.70 11.56
C ASN A 63 -6.04 -14.62 12.47
N ASP A 64 -4.75 -14.82 12.16
CA ASP A 64 -3.79 -15.42 13.07
C ASP A 64 -3.31 -14.39 14.08
N PHE A 65 -3.95 -14.37 15.25
CA PHE A 65 -3.68 -13.39 16.30
C PHE A 65 -2.27 -13.51 16.88
N GLU A 66 -1.74 -14.73 17.03
CA GLU A 66 -0.41 -14.96 17.58
C GLU A 66 0.66 -14.44 16.61
N PHE A 67 0.53 -14.76 15.33
CA PHE A 67 1.42 -14.23 14.30
C PHE A 67 1.32 -12.70 14.20
N ARG A 68 0.08 -12.18 14.08
CA ARG A 68 -0.19 -10.75 13.92
C ARG A 68 0.44 -9.94 15.05
N ASP A 69 0.25 -10.36 16.29
CA ASP A 69 0.74 -9.62 17.46
C ASP A 69 2.25 -9.85 17.65
N GLY A 70 2.76 -11.04 17.31
CA GLY A 70 4.20 -11.36 17.37
C GLY A 70 5.06 -10.54 16.41
N VAL A 71 4.53 -10.14 15.24
CA VAL A 71 5.25 -9.33 14.25
C VAL A 71 4.74 -7.89 14.14
N ASN A 72 3.80 -7.48 14.99
CA ASN A 72 3.11 -6.19 14.90
C ASN A 72 2.54 -5.91 13.49
N LEU A 73 1.87 -6.91 12.92
CA LEU A 73 1.43 -6.88 11.53
C LEU A 73 0.48 -5.71 11.26
N ALA A 74 0.89 -4.82 10.37
CA ALA A 74 0.11 -3.66 9.94
C ALA A 74 -0.24 -3.76 8.45
N GLY A 75 -1.49 -3.40 8.12
CA GLY A 75 -2.01 -3.52 6.76
C GLY A 75 -1.98 -2.19 6.02
N VAL A 76 -1.33 -2.15 4.87
CA VAL A 76 -1.43 -1.01 3.93
C VAL A 76 -2.50 -1.31 2.88
N ASN A 77 -3.77 -1.15 3.27
CA ASN A 77 -4.92 -1.40 2.39
C ASN A 77 -5.88 -0.19 2.35
N SER A 78 -7.01 -0.31 1.65
CA SER A 78 -8.02 0.75 1.50
C SER A 78 -8.82 1.06 2.77
N ILE A 79 -8.68 0.27 3.83
CA ILE A 79 -9.38 0.46 5.11
C ILE A 79 -8.58 1.38 6.05
N ASN A 80 -7.28 1.60 5.77
CA ASN A 80 -6.44 2.44 6.60
C ASN A 80 -6.95 3.90 6.60
N TRP A 81 -7.42 4.38 7.76
CA TRP A 81 -8.00 5.71 7.94
C TRP A 81 -7.03 6.84 7.60
N ALA A 82 -5.73 6.67 7.86
CA ALA A 82 -4.73 7.68 7.51
C ALA A 82 -4.69 7.94 5.99
N ARG A 83 -4.98 6.92 5.17
CA ARG A 83 -5.09 7.11 3.72
C ARG A 83 -6.30 7.98 3.36
N VAL A 84 -7.47 7.74 3.96
CA VAL A 84 -8.66 8.57 3.74
C VAL A 84 -8.37 10.02 4.14
N LEU A 85 -7.75 10.23 5.30
CA LEU A 85 -7.38 11.56 5.77
C LEU A 85 -6.43 12.28 4.80
N ALA A 86 -5.36 11.61 4.33
CA ALA A 86 -4.44 12.18 3.36
C ALA A 86 -5.14 12.53 2.04
N GLN A 87 -6.12 11.72 1.63
CA GLN A 87 -6.91 11.96 0.43
C GLN A 87 -7.81 13.21 0.53
N VAL A 88 -8.25 13.61 1.73
CA VAL A 88 -9.07 14.83 1.90
C VAL A 88 -8.31 16.09 1.43
N VAL A 89 -6.99 16.14 1.62
CA VAL A 89 -6.16 17.32 1.33
C VAL A 89 -6.22 17.73 -0.15
N TYR A 90 -6.31 16.78 -1.09
CA TYR A 90 -6.37 17.13 -2.51
C TYR A 90 -7.72 17.74 -2.92
N TYR A 91 -8.81 17.46 -2.21
CA TYR A 91 -10.09 18.14 -2.43
C TYR A 91 -9.98 19.62 -2.08
N PHE A 92 -9.44 19.93 -0.91
CA PHE A 92 -9.28 21.32 -0.46
C PHE A 92 -8.29 22.10 -1.33
N SER A 93 -7.13 21.53 -1.62
CA SER A 93 -6.14 22.22 -2.46
C SER A 93 -6.65 22.48 -3.88
N SER A 94 -7.37 21.53 -4.48
CA SER A 94 -8.00 21.71 -5.79
C SER A 94 -9.11 22.75 -5.73
N ALA A 95 -9.95 22.72 -4.68
CA ALA A 95 -11.03 23.68 -4.50
C ALA A 95 -10.48 25.12 -4.32
N VAL A 96 -9.48 25.31 -3.47
CA VAL A 96 -8.86 26.63 -3.29
C VAL A 96 -8.26 27.14 -4.60
N LYS A 97 -7.58 26.27 -5.36
CA LYS A 97 -6.98 26.62 -6.66
C LYS A 97 -8.01 27.04 -7.71
N LEU A 98 -9.23 26.52 -7.62
CA LEU A 98 -10.36 26.84 -8.50
C LEU A 98 -11.23 28.00 -7.99
N GLY A 99 -10.87 28.58 -6.83
CA GLY A 99 -11.48 29.81 -6.31
C GLY A 99 -12.35 29.63 -5.07
N ALA A 100 -12.42 28.44 -4.46
CA ALA A 100 -13.10 28.29 -3.17
C ALA A 100 -12.37 29.06 -2.06
N PRO A 101 -13.10 29.57 -1.04
CA PRO A 101 -14.56 29.54 -0.91
C PRO A 101 -15.27 30.68 -1.68
N ASN A 102 -14.52 31.60 -2.29
CA ASN A 102 -15.05 32.83 -2.89
C ASN A 102 -15.87 32.60 -4.17
N LYS A 103 -15.62 31.48 -4.86
CA LYS A 103 -16.34 31.04 -6.05
C LYS A 103 -16.89 29.64 -5.81
N LYS A 104 -18.17 29.43 -6.08
CA LYS A 104 -18.79 28.10 -6.04
C LYS A 104 -18.15 27.22 -7.12
N ILE A 105 -17.73 26.03 -6.72
CA ILE A 105 -17.20 24.99 -7.61
C ILE A 105 -18.26 23.91 -7.70
N SER A 106 -18.75 23.65 -8.92
CA SER A 106 -19.76 22.63 -9.24
C SER A 106 -19.25 21.71 -10.33
#